data_AF-N8U2M3-F1
#
_entry.id   AF-N8U2M3-F1
#
_cell.length_a   1.000
_cell.length_b   1.000
_cell.length_c   1.000
_cell.angle_alpha   90.00
_cell.angle_beta   90.00
_cell.angle_gamma   90.00
#
_symmetry.space_group_name_H-M   'P 1'
#
loop_
_entity.id
_entity.type
_entity.pdbx_description
1 polymer ?
#
loop_
_entity_poly.entity_id
_entity_poly.type
_entity_poly.pdbx_seq_one_letter_code
_entity_poly.pdbx_strand_id
1 'polypeptide(L)'
;MPSQNPASFFGKATPPHAHTLLSCEGRLGRLSYIARFGFLHFLFIGMLSVAAQGMHLINWNTMMLRTSHLPQPSFFMLSGGFILFLLYSYLIIIFMIRRLHDLNQSGWMSLLLLIPMLNLLFSLYLVLVRGTPHANNYGIVPHTAFWEKLCAWLMILLFLISLATSSMRISYMMGTGELDSPHQIMKHGYAIFLRLLYVSLLNFILFKAEYSALKFGTNQRGRASILNHTKCGARYHSTATRSR
;
A
#
# COMPACT_ATOMS: atom_id res chain seq x y z
N MET A 1 39.83 -3.62 16.77
CA MET A 1 39.68 -4.97 16.18
C MET A 1 38.31 -5.51 16.59
N PRO A 2 37.40 -5.90 15.68
CA PRO A 2 36.16 -6.51 16.11
C PRO A 2 36.41 -7.97 16.48
N SER A 3 36.00 -8.36 17.69
CA SER A 3 36.12 -9.72 18.20
C SER A 3 35.22 -10.67 17.42
N GLN A 4 35.80 -11.70 16.81
CA GLN A 4 35.05 -12.80 16.22
C GLN A 4 34.63 -13.75 17.36
N ASN A 5 33.32 -13.82 17.63
CA ASN A 5 32.77 -14.86 18.50
C ASN A 5 32.89 -16.22 17.78
N PRO A 6 33.46 -17.25 18.40
CA PRO A 6 33.50 -18.58 17.81
C PRO A 6 32.07 -19.13 17.77
N ALA A 7 31.54 -19.37 16.57
CA ALA A 7 30.25 -20.00 16.39
C ALA A 7 30.29 -21.40 17.04
N SER A 8 29.55 -21.58 18.13
CA SER A 8 29.42 -22.89 18.78
C SER A 8 28.67 -23.84 17.83
N PHE A 9 29.23 -25.04 17.61
CA PHE A 9 28.68 -26.07 16.71
C PHE A 9 27.26 -26.51 17.08
N PHE A 10 26.87 -26.32 18.35
CA PHE A 10 25.52 -26.56 18.89
C PHE A 10 24.78 -25.27 19.29
N GLY A 11 25.33 -24.11 18.92
CA GLY A 11 24.64 -22.84 19.09
C GLY A 11 23.44 -22.84 18.16
N LYS A 12 22.24 -23.01 18.72
CA LYS A 12 21.04 -22.50 18.05
C LYS A 12 21.38 -21.05 17.68
N ALA A 13 21.48 -20.77 16.39
CA ALA A 13 21.53 -19.39 15.92
C ALA A 13 20.37 -18.70 16.61
N THR A 14 20.67 -17.78 17.54
CA THR A 14 19.64 -16.97 18.17
C THR A 14 18.89 -16.34 17.01
N PRO A 15 17.59 -16.64 16.82
CA PRO A 15 16.86 -16.01 15.74
C PRO A 15 17.03 -14.50 15.94
N PRO A 16 17.44 -13.76 14.89
CA PRO A 16 17.56 -12.31 14.99
C PRO A 16 16.26 -11.78 15.58
N HIS A 17 16.38 -10.92 16.60
CA HIS A 17 15.28 -10.41 17.45
C HIS A 17 13.93 -10.53 16.75
N ALA A 18 13.03 -11.35 17.29
CA ALA A 18 11.69 -11.52 16.73
C ALA A 18 11.04 -10.14 16.58
N HIS A 19 11.07 -9.59 15.37
CA HIS A 19 10.60 -8.24 15.12
C HIS A 19 9.12 -8.18 15.47
N THR A 20 8.77 -7.31 16.42
CA THR A 20 7.39 -7.04 16.80
C THR A 20 6.55 -6.80 15.55
N LEU A 21 5.39 -7.46 15.44
CA LEU A 21 4.52 -7.39 14.26
C LEU A 21 4.09 -5.96 13.91
N LEU A 22 4.12 -5.06 14.90
CA LEU A 22 3.76 -3.65 14.82
C LEU A 22 4.95 -2.71 14.51
N SER A 23 6.18 -3.23 14.43
CA SER A 23 7.35 -2.41 14.07
C SER A 23 7.50 -2.30 12.55
N CYS A 24 7.89 -1.11 12.09
CA CYS A 24 8.28 -0.83 10.71
C CYS A 24 9.68 -1.36 10.36
N GLU A 25 10.42 -1.86 11.35
CA GLU A 25 11.78 -2.34 11.18
C GLU A 25 11.82 -3.71 10.50
N GLY A 26 12.86 -3.88 9.68
CA GLY A 26 13.12 -5.10 8.94
C GLY A 26 12.42 -5.18 7.59
N ARG A 27 12.62 -6.33 6.95
CA ARG A 27 12.20 -6.62 5.58
C ARG A 27 11.07 -7.64 5.57
N LEU A 28 10.16 -7.51 4.61
CA LEU A 28 9.11 -8.49 4.37
C LEU A 28 9.21 -9.06 2.96
N GLY A 29 9.39 -10.38 2.89
CA GLY A 29 9.44 -11.09 1.62
C GLY A 29 8.09 -11.05 0.91
N ARG A 30 8.10 -11.26 -0.41
CA ARG A 30 6.90 -11.19 -1.27
C ARG A 30 5.76 -12.11 -0.78
N LEU A 31 6.06 -13.37 -0.47
CA LEU A 31 5.02 -14.34 -0.06
C LEU A 31 4.47 -14.01 1.33
N SER A 32 5.33 -13.65 2.29
CA SER A 32 4.90 -13.21 3.62
C SER A 32 4.07 -11.92 3.55
N TYR A 33 4.39 -11.01 2.62
CA TYR A 33 3.59 -9.81 2.36
C TYR A 33 2.19 -10.17 1.88
N ILE A 34 2.06 -11.01 0.84
CA ILE A 34 0.75 -11.45 0.32
C ILE A 34 -0.06 -12.16 1.41
N ALA A 35 0.55 -13.06 2.18
CA ALA A 35 -0.12 -13.78 3.25
C ALA A 35 -0.65 -12.84 4.33
N ARG A 36 0.20 -11.96 4.87
CA ARG A 36 -0.17 -11.07 5.98
C ARG A 36 -1.15 -9.97 5.55
N PHE A 37 -0.90 -9.37 4.38
CA PHE A 37 -1.80 -8.36 3.79
C PHE A 37 -3.16 -8.98 3.46
N GLY A 38 -3.17 -10.12 2.75
CA GLY A 38 -4.40 -10.80 2.35
C GLY A 38 -5.21 -11.25 3.55
N PHE A 39 -4.57 -11.88 4.54
CA PHE A 39 -5.25 -12.31 5.77
C PHE A 39 -5.89 -11.13 6.51
N LEU A 40 -5.16 -10.04 6.69
CA LEU A 40 -5.68 -8.84 7.35
C LEU A 40 -6.84 -8.21 6.55
N HIS A 41 -6.76 -8.21 5.21
CA HIS A 41 -7.80 -7.68 4.34
C HIS A 41 -9.09 -8.50 4.41
N PHE A 42 -9.00 -9.82 4.32
CA PHE A 42 -10.16 -10.71 4.47
C PHE A 42 -10.76 -10.65 5.87
N LEU A 43 -9.93 -10.54 6.90
CA LEU A 43 -10.40 -10.34 8.28
C LEU A 43 -11.19 -9.04 8.41
N PHE A 44 -10.66 -7.93 7.87
CA PHE A 44 -11.33 -6.62 7.90
C PHE A 44 -12.67 -6.64 7.16
N ILE A 45 -12.73 -7.17 5.94
CA ILE A 45 -13.97 -7.29 5.17
C ILE A 45 -14.97 -8.23 5.88
N GLY A 46 -14.48 -9.33 6.47
CA GLY A 46 -15.30 -10.25 7.25
C GLY A 46 -15.95 -9.56 8.45
N MET A 47 -15.17 -8.81 9.23
CA MET A 47 -15.68 -8.03 10.36
C MET A 47 -16.72 -6.99 9.93
N LEU A 48 -16.46 -6.25 8.85
CA LEU A 48 -17.43 -5.28 8.32
C LEU A 48 -18.71 -5.96 7.85
N SER A 49 -18.60 -7.12 7.20
CA SER A 49 -19.76 -7.88 6.70
C SER A 49 -20.61 -8.42 7.85
N VAL A 50 -19.98 -8.94 8.91
CA VAL A 50 -20.67 -9.42 10.12
C VAL A 50 -21.33 -8.25 10.85
N ALA A 51 -20.64 -7.11 11.00
CA ALA A 51 -21.23 -5.92 11.60
C ALA A 51 -22.45 -5.43 10.81
N ALA A 52 -22.36 -5.35 9.48
CA ALA A 52 -23.47 -4.95 8.62
C ALA A 52 -24.69 -5.89 8.73
N GLN A 53 -24.47 -7.20 8.76
CA GLN A 53 -25.54 -8.20 8.84
C GLN A 53 -26.12 -8.35 10.25
N GLY A 54 -25.28 -8.31 11.29
CA GLY A 54 -25.72 -8.36 12.68
C GLY A 54 -26.65 -7.20 13.04
N MET A 55 -26.45 -6.05 12.41
CA MET A 55 -27.39 -4.94 12.51
C MET A 55 -28.73 -5.25 11.86
N HIS A 56 -28.81 -5.92 10.70
CA HIS A 56 -30.10 -6.31 10.13
C HIS A 56 -30.87 -7.29 11.02
N LEU A 57 -30.15 -8.14 11.77
CA LEU A 57 -30.73 -9.10 12.71
C LEU A 57 -31.36 -8.42 13.94
N ILE A 58 -30.83 -7.28 14.35
CA ILE A 58 -31.36 -6.47 15.45
C ILE A 58 -32.37 -5.49 14.83
N ASN A 59 -33.66 -5.64 15.13
CA ASN A 59 -34.74 -4.82 14.56
C ASN A 59 -34.61 -3.34 14.96
N TRP A 60 -33.84 -2.55 14.20
CA TRP A 60 -33.58 -1.12 14.45
C TRP A 60 -34.85 -0.27 14.51
N ASN A 61 -35.92 -0.68 13.81
CA ASN A 61 -37.22 0.00 13.87
C ASN A 61 -37.86 -0.06 15.25
N THR A 62 -37.49 -1.04 16.09
CA THR A 62 -38.04 -1.20 17.44
C THR A 62 -37.19 -0.58 18.55
N MET A 63 -35.89 -0.35 18.31
CA MET A 63 -34.99 0.28 19.29
C MET A 63 -34.81 1.79 19.09
N MET A 64 -35.11 2.33 17.90
CA MET A 64 -35.14 3.78 17.67
C MET A 64 -36.55 4.35 17.88
N LEU A 65 -37.00 4.39 19.13
CA LEU A 65 -38.09 5.31 19.47
C LEU A 65 -37.61 6.75 19.21
N ARG A 66 -38.07 7.31 18.08
CA ARG A 66 -38.25 8.76 17.81
C ARG A 66 -37.04 9.57 17.28
N THR A 67 -36.53 9.28 16.08
CA THR A 67 -35.78 10.28 15.28
C THR A 67 -36.10 10.19 13.78
N SER A 68 -37.26 10.71 13.40
CA SER A 68 -37.88 10.58 12.07
C SER A 68 -37.32 11.48 10.96
N HIS A 69 -36.17 12.15 11.10
CA HIS A 69 -35.77 13.18 10.12
C HIS A 69 -34.32 13.16 9.63
N LEU A 70 -33.54 12.11 9.90
CA LEU A 70 -32.21 11.96 9.29
C LEU A 70 -32.05 10.51 8.80
N PRO A 71 -31.63 10.27 7.54
CA PRO A 71 -31.15 8.95 7.14
C PRO A 71 -29.82 8.73 7.88
N GLN A 72 -29.89 8.26 9.12
CA GLN A 72 -28.71 8.01 9.95
C GLN A 72 -28.14 6.65 9.53
N PRO A 73 -27.00 6.57 8.82
CA PRO A 73 -26.13 5.41 9.01
C PRO A 73 -25.81 5.41 10.51
N SER A 74 -26.23 4.35 11.19
CA SER A 74 -26.18 4.21 12.65
C SER A 74 -24.86 4.75 13.21
N PHE A 75 -24.92 5.70 14.13
CA PHE A 75 -23.77 6.36 14.77
C PHE A 75 -22.70 5.36 15.28
N PHE A 76 -23.12 4.13 15.59
CA PHE A 76 -22.27 2.99 15.92
C PHE A 76 -21.39 2.48 14.76
N MET A 77 -21.88 2.46 13.52
CA MET A 77 -21.05 2.21 12.33
C MET A 77 -20.03 3.33 12.11
N LEU A 78 -20.44 4.58 12.34
CA LEU A 78 -19.58 5.73 12.05
C LEU A 78 -18.39 5.83 13.02
N SER A 79 -18.57 5.50 14.31
CA SER A 79 -17.51 5.57 15.32
C SER A 79 -16.67 4.30 15.40
N GLY A 80 -17.30 3.12 15.55
CA GLY A 80 -16.59 1.83 15.67
C GLY A 80 -15.94 1.38 14.35
N GLY A 81 -16.65 1.57 13.23
CA GLY A 81 -16.10 1.28 11.90
C GLY A 81 -14.92 2.18 11.54
N PHE A 82 -14.93 3.44 11.97
CA PHE A 82 -13.83 4.37 11.75
C PHE A 82 -12.57 3.96 12.53
N ILE A 83 -12.70 3.58 13.81
CA ILE A 83 -11.56 3.07 14.61
C ILE A 83 -10.98 1.81 13.96
N LEU A 84 -11.84 0.88 13.54
CA LEU A 84 -11.41 -0.34 12.86
C LEU A 84 -10.70 -0.04 11.53
N PHE A 85 -11.20 0.94 10.78
CA PHE A 85 -10.58 1.40 9.54
C PHE A 85 -9.21 2.03 9.77
N LEU A 86 -9.04 2.85 10.83
CA LEU A 86 -7.74 3.43 11.20
C LEU A 86 -6.74 2.34 11.58
N LEU A 87 -7.16 1.36 12.39
CA LEU A 87 -6.31 0.24 12.78
C LEU A 87 -5.89 -0.61 11.57
N TYR A 88 -6.84 -0.91 10.69
CA TYR A 88 -6.58 -1.60 9.43
C TYR A 88 -5.57 -0.84 8.56
N SER A 89 -5.80 0.47 8.37
CA SER A 89 -4.94 1.33 7.56
C SER A 89 -3.51 1.39 8.12
N TYR A 90 -3.37 1.52 9.44
CA TYR A 90 -2.08 1.52 10.13
C TYR A 90 -1.28 0.23 9.86
N LEU A 91 -1.91 -0.93 10.03
CA LEU A 91 -1.25 -2.23 9.83
C LEU A 91 -0.86 -2.46 8.36
N ILE A 92 -1.71 -2.06 7.42
CA ILE A 92 -1.41 -2.16 5.98
C ILE A 92 -0.20 -1.30 5.60
N ILE A 93 -0.12 -0.07 6.14
CA ILE A 93 1.03 0.82 5.93
C ILE A 93 2.32 0.17 6.45
N ILE A 94 2.31 -0.43 7.64
CA ILE A 94 3.49 -1.12 8.20
C ILE A 94 3.95 -2.25 7.26
N PHE A 95 3.05 -3.12 6.82
CA PHE A 95 3.42 -4.23 5.93
C PHE A 95 3.99 -3.73 4.61
N MET A 96 3.47 -2.62 4.11
CA MET A 96 3.93 -2.04 2.87
C MET A 96 5.30 -1.35 3.01
N ILE A 97 5.55 -0.64 4.11
CA ILE A 97 6.87 -0.09 4.44
C ILE A 97 7.91 -1.21 4.50
N ARG A 98 7.61 -2.32 5.18
CA ARG A 98 8.53 -3.48 5.26
C ARG A 98 8.75 -4.16 3.90
N ARG A 99 7.75 -4.14 3.02
CA ARG A 99 7.91 -4.61 1.63
C ARG A 99 8.78 -3.66 0.80
N LEU A 100 8.63 -2.35 0.99
CA LEU A 100 9.47 -1.33 0.35
C LEU A 100 10.93 -1.42 0.81
N HIS A 101 11.16 -1.66 2.11
CA HIS A 101 12.47 -1.93 2.66
C HIS A 101 13.12 -3.17 2.02
N ASP A 102 12.35 -4.19 1.65
CA ASP A 102 12.88 -5.35 0.93
C ASP A 102 13.31 -5.03 -0.52
N LEU A 103 12.69 -4.02 -1.13
CA LEU A 103 13.09 -3.44 -2.41
C LEU A 103 14.22 -2.40 -2.28
N ASN A 104 14.75 -2.19 -1.08
CA ASN A 104 15.73 -1.14 -0.75
C ASN A 104 15.22 0.28 -1.12
N GLN A 105 13.92 0.50 -0.96
CA GLN A 105 13.25 1.79 -1.17
C GLN A 105 12.84 2.40 0.17
N SER A 106 12.74 3.73 0.21
CA SER A 106 12.29 4.44 1.41
C SER A 106 10.82 4.16 1.72
N GLY A 107 10.48 4.02 3.01
CA GLY A 107 9.11 3.88 3.49
C GLY A 107 8.17 5.02 3.08
N TRP A 108 8.69 6.21 2.75
CA TRP A 108 7.90 7.35 2.25
C TRP A 108 7.07 7.04 1.00
N MET A 109 7.51 6.08 0.16
CA MET A 109 6.71 5.64 -0.98
C MET A 109 5.39 5.00 -0.53
N SER A 110 5.21 4.70 0.76
CA SER A 110 3.96 4.15 1.25
C SER A 110 2.80 5.12 1.21
N LEU A 111 3.07 6.42 1.19
CA LEU A 111 2.04 7.46 1.07
C LEU A 111 1.27 7.39 -0.25
N LEU A 112 1.81 6.72 -1.27
CA LEU A 112 1.10 6.49 -2.54
C LEU A 112 -0.19 5.67 -2.34
N LEU A 113 -0.35 4.95 -1.22
CA LEU A 113 -1.61 4.28 -0.83
C LEU A 113 -2.80 5.26 -0.74
N LEU A 114 -2.56 6.52 -0.37
CA LEU A 114 -3.61 7.51 -0.18
C LEU A 114 -4.28 7.93 -1.49
N ILE A 115 -3.63 7.66 -2.63
CA ILE A 115 -4.15 7.98 -3.95
C ILE A 115 -4.78 6.70 -4.52
N PRO A 116 -6.11 6.55 -4.53
CA PRO A 116 -6.78 5.28 -4.84
C PRO A 116 -6.44 4.73 -6.23
N MET A 117 -6.30 5.61 -7.23
CA MET A 117 -5.93 5.21 -8.60
C MET A 117 -4.49 4.68 -8.70
N LEU A 118 -3.55 5.27 -7.94
CA LEU A 118 -2.16 4.83 -7.92
C LEU A 118 -1.96 3.60 -7.03
N ASN A 119 -2.78 3.45 -6.00
CA ASN A 119 -2.71 2.34 -5.06
C ASN A 119 -2.79 0.98 -5.77
N LEU A 120 -3.69 0.82 -6.77
CA LEU A 120 -3.83 -0.43 -7.50
C LEU A 120 -2.55 -0.81 -8.28
N LEU A 121 -2.01 0.13 -9.06
CA LEU A 121 -0.79 -0.08 -9.84
C LEU A 121 0.42 -0.31 -8.93
N PHE A 122 0.50 0.43 -7.83
CA PHE A 122 1.59 0.33 -6.87
C PHE A 122 1.54 -0.99 -6.08
N SER A 123 0.35 -1.43 -5.68
CA SER A 123 0.14 -2.73 -5.04
C SER A 123 0.57 -3.87 -5.97
N LEU A 124 0.22 -3.80 -7.26
CA LEU A 124 0.66 -4.78 -8.25
C LEU A 124 2.19 -4.77 -8.41
N TYR A 125 2.81 -3.60 -8.46
CA TYR A 125 4.26 -3.45 -8.48
C TYR A 125 4.93 -4.16 -7.28
N LEU A 126 4.42 -3.94 -6.07
CA LEU A 126 4.98 -4.55 -4.85
C LEU A 126 4.86 -6.08 -4.81
N VAL A 127 3.79 -6.62 -5.39
CA VAL A 127 3.54 -8.06 -5.49
C VAL A 127 4.40 -8.71 -6.58
N LEU A 128 4.59 -8.06 -7.73
CA LEU A 128 5.30 -8.67 -8.87
C LEU A 128 6.82 -8.55 -8.75
N VAL A 129 7.33 -7.42 -8.28
CA VAL A 129 8.77 -7.14 -8.26
C VAL A 129 9.49 -8.01 -7.23
N ARG A 130 10.66 -8.54 -7.61
CA ARG A 130 11.51 -9.35 -6.74
C ARG A 130 12.24 -8.48 -5.72
N GLY A 131 12.38 -9.00 -4.51
CA GLY A 131 13.18 -8.38 -3.45
C GLY A 131 14.67 -8.32 -3.75
N THR A 132 15.42 -7.57 -2.94
CA THR A 132 16.89 -7.55 -3.02
C THR A 132 17.50 -8.88 -2.55
N PRO A 133 18.36 -9.55 -3.35
CA PRO A 133 18.88 -10.88 -3.04
C PRO A 133 19.94 -10.90 -1.93
N HIS A 134 20.54 -9.75 -1.63
CA HIS A 134 21.58 -9.60 -0.61
C HIS A 134 21.05 -8.83 0.61
N ALA A 135 21.83 -8.80 1.69
CA ALA A 135 21.59 -7.89 2.80
C ALA A 135 21.54 -6.44 2.29
N ASN A 136 20.63 -5.64 2.84
CA ASN A 136 20.45 -4.24 2.46
C ASN A 136 20.45 -3.35 3.72
N ASN A 137 20.27 -2.04 3.54
CA ASN A 137 20.29 -1.05 4.63
C ASN A 137 19.21 -1.29 5.72
N TYR A 138 18.19 -2.09 5.41
CA TYR A 138 17.06 -2.42 6.27
C TYR A 138 17.15 -3.83 6.88
N GLY A 139 18.22 -4.57 6.61
CA GLY A 139 18.54 -5.84 7.25
C GLY A 139 18.82 -7.00 6.30
N ILE A 140 18.95 -8.19 6.90
CA ILE A 140 19.21 -9.46 6.22
C ILE A 140 18.03 -9.91 5.36
N VAL A 141 18.29 -10.82 4.41
CA VAL A 141 17.26 -11.36 3.52
C VAL A 141 16.15 -12.02 4.35
N PRO A 142 14.87 -11.64 4.14
CA PRO A 142 13.76 -12.17 4.93
C PRO A 142 13.53 -13.65 4.63
N HIS A 143 13.44 -14.45 5.69
CA HIS A 143 13.07 -15.86 5.59
C HIS A 143 11.53 -16.02 5.64
N THR A 144 10.93 -16.52 4.55
CA THR A 144 9.50 -16.86 4.48
C THR A 144 9.25 -18.25 5.05
N ALA A 145 8.46 -18.36 6.12
CA ALA A 145 8.08 -19.64 6.71
C ALA A 145 7.18 -20.46 5.76
N PHE A 146 7.18 -21.79 5.90
CA PHE A 146 6.34 -22.67 5.06
C PHE A 146 4.85 -22.33 5.17
N TRP A 147 4.35 -22.12 6.39
CA TRP A 147 2.96 -21.74 6.64
C TRP A 147 2.57 -20.42 5.98
N GLU A 148 3.48 -19.44 5.92
CA GLU A 148 3.23 -18.18 5.22
C GLU A 148 3.13 -18.39 3.70
N LYS A 149 3.89 -19.33 3.13
CA LYS A 149 3.77 -19.67 1.70
C LYS A 149 2.40 -20.30 1.42
N LEU A 150 1.97 -21.25 2.24
CA LEU A 150 0.65 -21.88 2.13
C LEU A 150 -0.46 -20.83 2.25
N CYS A 151 -0.40 -19.97 3.26
CA CYS A 151 -1.34 -18.86 3.43
C CYS A 151 -1.33 -17.91 2.23
N ALA A 152 -0.18 -17.57 1.65
CA ALA A 152 -0.10 -16.69 0.49
C ALA A 152 -0.86 -17.25 -0.72
N TRP A 153 -0.66 -18.54 -1.03
CA TRP A 153 -1.37 -19.20 -2.13
C TRP A 153 -2.87 -19.28 -1.86
N LEU A 154 -3.27 -19.59 -0.64
CA LEU A 154 -4.67 -19.57 -0.22
C LEU A 154 -5.29 -18.17 -0.40
N MET A 155 -4.59 -17.10 -0.01
CA MET A 155 -5.09 -15.73 -0.18
C MET A 155 -5.25 -15.35 -1.65
N ILE A 156 -4.34 -15.77 -2.53
CA ILE A 156 -4.46 -15.57 -3.98
C ILE A 156 -5.71 -16.27 -4.52
N LEU A 157 -5.92 -17.53 -4.13
CA LEU A 157 -7.12 -18.29 -4.54
C LEU A 157 -8.40 -17.61 -4.04
N LEU A 158 -8.45 -17.22 -2.76
CA LEU A 158 -9.59 -16.52 -2.17
C LEU A 158 -9.86 -15.18 -2.85
N PHE A 159 -8.82 -14.44 -3.25
CA PHE A 159 -8.95 -13.19 -3.99
C PHE A 159 -9.57 -13.40 -5.38
N LEU A 160 -9.21 -14.47 -6.09
CA LEU A 160 -9.81 -14.78 -7.39
C LEU A 160 -11.29 -15.18 -7.24
N ILE A 161 -11.63 -15.95 -6.20
CA ILE A 161 -13.02 -16.32 -5.89
C ILE A 161 -13.85 -15.08 -5.52
N SER A 162 -13.29 -14.18 -4.68
CA SER A 162 -13.98 -12.95 -4.29
C SER A 162 -14.19 -11.99 -5.46
N LEU A 163 -13.23 -11.93 -6.40
CA LEU A 163 -13.37 -11.17 -7.63
C LEU A 163 -14.52 -11.73 -8.50
N ALA A 164 -14.56 -13.05 -8.72
CA ALA A 164 -15.58 -13.71 -9.53
C ALA A 164 -17.00 -13.58 -8.94
N THR A 165 -17.13 -13.76 -7.62
CA THR A 165 -18.41 -13.57 -6.91
C THR A 165 -18.88 -12.12 -6.91
N SER A 166 -17.95 -11.16 -6.78
CA SER A 166 -18.27 -9.73 -6.85
C SER A 166 -18.72 -9.34 -8.25
N SER A 167 -18.05 -9.80 -9.31
CA SER A 167 -18.47 -9.54 -10.68
C SER A 167 -19.85 -10.13 -10.98
N MET A 168 -20.15 -11.31 -10.45
CA MET A 168 -21.47 -11.93 -10.59
C MET A 168 -22.56 -11.07 -9.93
N ARG A 169 -22.34 -10.61 -8.69
CA ARG A 169 -23.30 -9.73 -8.00
C ARG A 169 -23.50 -8.40 -8.71
N ILE A 170 -22.41 -7.78 -9.17
CA ILE A 170 -22.48 -6.52 -9.92
C ILE A 170 -23.27 -6.70 -11.22
N SER A 171 -23.04 -7.80 -11.94
CA SER A 171 -23.81 -8.15 -13.13
C SER A 171 -25.29 -8.35 -12.83
N TYR A 172 -25.62 -9.04 -11.74
CA TYR A 172 -27.01 -9.24 -11.33
C TYR A 172 -27.72 -7.92 -11.01
N MET A 173 -27.01 -6.97 -10.40
CA MET A 173 -27.57 -5.65 -10.03
C MET A 173 -27.65 -4.68 -11.21
N MET A 174 -26.76 -4.80 -12.21
CA MET A 174 -26.78 -3.96 -13.42
C MET A 174 -27.68 -4.51 -14.53
N GLY A 175 -28.11 -5.77 -14.45
CA GLY A 175 -29.12 -6.32 -15.34
C GLY A 175 -30.45 -5.64 -15.10
N THR A 176 -30.94 -4.89 -16.09
CA THR A 176 -32.23 -4.17 -16.14
C THR A 176 -33.46 -5.11 -16.15
N GLY A 177 -33.35 -6.31 -15.59
CA GLY A 177 -34.38 -7.35 -15.70
C GLY A 177 -34.38 -8.09 -17.04
N GLU A 178 -33.48 -7.76 -17.98
CA GLU A 178 -33.29 -8.53 -19.22
C GLU A 178 -32.18 -9.57 -19.01
N LEU A 179 -32.49 -10.83 -19.31
CA LEU A 179 -31.56 -11.97 -19.28
C LEU A 179 -30.60 -11.88 -20.47
N ASP A 180 -29.61 -10.99 -20.37
CA ASP A 180 -28.55 -10.92 -21.37
C ASP A 180 -27.69 -12.19 -21.33
N SER A 181 -27.41 -12.75 -22.52
CA SER A 181 -26.53 -13.91 -22.63
C SER A 181 -25.15 -13.63 -21.99
N PRO A 182 -24.52 -14.61 -21.32
CA PRO A 182 -23.27 -14.40 -20.55
C PRO A 182 -22.15 -13.71 -21.34
N HIS A 183 -22.12 -13.91 -22.66
CA HIS A 183 -21.13 -13.32 -23.55
C HIS A 183 -21.28 -11.80 -23.74
N GLN A 184 -22.50 -11.25 -23.69
CA GLN A 184 -22.76 -9.80 -23.82
C GLN A 184 -22.35 -9.04 -22.56
N ILE A 185 -22.61 -9.63 -21.39
CA ILE A 185 -22.23 -9.10 -20.08
C ILE A 185 -20.70 -9.03 -19.95
N MET A 186 -20.00 -10.11 -20.33
CA MET A 186 -18.53 -10.12 -20.32
C MET A 186 -17.93 -9.05 -21.25
N LYS A 187 -18.56 -8.80 -22.41
CA LYS A 187 -18.13 -7.77 -23.36
C LYS A 187 -18.27 -6.34 -22.83
N HIS A 188 -19.34 -6.02 -22.12
CA HIS A 188 -19.50 -4.68 -21.55
C HIS A 188 -18.58 -4.48 -20.33
N GLY A 189 -18.43 -5.52 -19.50
CA GLY A 189 -17.54 -5.49 -18.34
C GLY A 189 -16.07 -5.25 -18.71
N TYR A 190 -15.53 -5.95 -19.71
CA TYR A 190 -14.12 -5.77 -20.10
C TYR A 190 -13.84 -4.36 -20.68
N ALA A 191 -14.78 -3.78 -21.42
CA ALA A 191 -14.61 -2.47 -22.04
C ALA A 191 -14.50 -1.35 -20.98
N ILE A 192 -15.35 -1.41 -19.94
CA ILE A 192 -15.30 -0.47 -18.81
C ILE A 192 -13.99 -0.65 -18.03
N PHE A 193 -13.61 -1.89 -17.75
CA PHE A 193 -12.37 -2.21 -17.04
C PHE A 193 -11.13 -1.67 -17.77
N LEU A 194 -11.03 -1.90 -19.09
CA LEU A 194 -9.91 -1.40 -19.90
C LEU A 194 -9.86 0.14 -19.95
N ARG A 195 -11.01 0.82 -20.01
CA ARG A 195 -11.06 2.29 -19.95
C ARG A 195 -10.48 2.82 -18.64
N LEU A 196 -10.85 2.22 -17.52
CA LEU A 196 -10.34 2.61 -16.20
C LEU A 196 -8.83 2.35 -16.07
N LEU A 197 -8.35 1.23 -16.61
CA LEU A 197 -6.93 0.88 -16.64
C LEU A 197 -6.12 1.87 -17.49
N TYR A 198 -6.62 2.21 -18.68
CA TYR A 198 -5.97 3.16 -19.60
C TYR A 198 -5.85 4.56 -19.00
N VAL A 199 -6.94 5.09 -18.43
CA VAL A 199 -6.93 6.41 -17.76
C VAL A 199 -5.97 6.42 -16.58
N SER A 200 -5.89 5.33 -15.81
CA SER A 200 -4.96 5.20 -14.68
C SER A 200 -3.50 5.15 -15.12
N LEU A 201 -3.20 4.42 -16.21
CA LEU A 201 -1.86 4.37 -16.81
C LEU A 201 -1.42 5.73 -17.32
N LEU A 202 -2.31 6.47 -17.99
CA LEU A 202 -2.03 7.83 -18.48
C LEU A 202 -1.69 8.77 -17.32
N ASN A 203 -2.49 8.74 -16.24
CA ASN A 203 -2.26 9.54 -15.05
C ASN A 203 -0.94 9.19 -14.33
N PHE A 204 -0.55 7.91 -14.32
CA PHE A 204 0.73 7.49 -13.76
C PHE A 204 1.93 7.98 -14.59
N ILE A 205 1.82 7.94 -15.92
CA ILE A 205 2.85 8.49 -16.81
C ILE A 205 2.98 10.00 -16.62
N LEU A 206 1.86 10.72 -16.53
CA LEU A 206 1.82 12.16 -16.26
C LEU A 206 2.45 12.49 -14.90
N PHE A 207 2.09 11.75 -13.85
CA PHE A 207 2.67 11.92 -12.52
C PHE A 207 4.18 11.70 -12.50
N LYS A 208 4.67 10.68 -13.22
CA LYS A 208 6.12 10.43 -13.35
C LYS A 208 6.82 11.57 -14.10
N ALA A 209 6.20 12.10 -15.16
CA ALA A 209 6.72 13.24 -15.90
C ALA A 209 6.79 14.49 -15.02
N GLU A 210 5.75 14.75 -14.23
CA GLU A 210 5.66 15.89 -13.33
C GLU A 210 6.66 15.81 -12.16
N TYR A 211 6.83 14.63 -11.56
CA TYR A 211 7.86 14.37 -10.56
C TYR A 211 9.28 14.58 -11.12
N SER A 212 9.54 14.10 -12.34
CA SER A 212 10.82 14.31 -13.02
C SER A 212 11.06 15.79 -13.35
N ALA A 213 10.02 16.54 -13.73
CA ALA A 213 10.11 17.98 -13.99
C ALA A 213 10.41 18.79 -12.72
N LEU A 214 9.76 18.44 -11.58
CA LEU A 214 10.03 19.06 -10.28
C LEU A 214 11.47 18.80 -9.79
N LYS A 215 11.99 17.58 -10.01
CA LYS A 215 13.37 17.22 -9.69
C LYS A 215 14.40 17.95 -10.57
N PHE A 216 14.05 18.25 -11.82
CA PHE A 216 14.91 19.05 -12.72
C PHE A 216 14.88 20.55 -12.39
N GLY A 217 13.70 21.10 -12.09
CA GLY A 217 13.52 22.53 -11.76
C GLY A 217 14.22 22.95 -10.46
N THR A 218 14.22 22.08 -9.45
CA THR A 218 14.95 22.27 -8.19
C THR A 218 16.47 22.23 -8.38
N ASN A 219 16.97 21.36 -9.27
CA ASN A 219 18.40 21.27 -9.60
C ASN A 219 18.93 22.52 -10.35
N GLN A 220 18.11 23.10 -11.22
CA GLN A 220 18.42 24.37 -11.92
C GLN A 220 18.47 25.57 -10.96
N ARG A 221 17.52 25.70 -10.01
CA ARG A 221 17.57 26.74 -8.97
C ARG A 221 18.76 26.59 -8.02
N GLY A 222 19.12 25.35 -7.66
CA GLY A 222 20.32 25.07 -6.87
C GLY A 222 21.61 25.53 -7.56
N ARG A 223 21.76 25.23 -8.85
CA ARG A 223 22.91 25.69 -9.66
C ARG A 223 22.96 27.21 -9.83
N ALA A 224 21.81 27.87 -10.04
CA ALA A 224 21.74 29.32 -10.18
C ALA A 224 22.12 30.06 -8.88
N SER A 225 21.76 29.51 -7.71
CA SER A 225 22.15 30.07 -6.41
C SER A 225 23.67 29.98 -6.15
N ILE A 226 24.29 28.85 -6.50
CA ILE A 226 25.75 28.64 -6.36
C ILE A 226 26.55 29.58 -7.29
N LEU A 227 26.05 29.84 -8.50
CA LEU A 227 26.65 30.78 -9.46
C LEU A 227 26.56 32.24 -9.02
N ASN A 228 25.52 32.63 -8.28
CA ASN A 228 25.40 33.99 -7.74
C ASN A 228 26.31 34.20 -6.52
N HIS A 229 26.49 33.20 -5.65
CA HIS A 229 27.44 33.28 -4.53
C HIS A 229 28.90 33.34 -4.99
N THR A 230 29.28 32.63 -6.05
CA THR A 230 30.64 32.69 -6.62
C THR A 230 30.94 34.03 -7.31
N LYS A 231 29.96 34.66 -7.97
CA LYS A 231 30.11 36.02 -8.52
C LYS A 231 30.23 37.11 -7.45
N CYS A 232 29.59 36.94 -6.28
CA CYS A 232 29.71 37.89 -5.17
C CYS A 232 31.06 37.75 -4.44
N GLY A 233 31.57 36.53 -4.27
CA GLY A 233 32.91 36.27 -3.69
C GLY A 233 34.07 36.76 -4.55
N ALA A 234 33.97 36.64 -5.88
CA ALA A 234 35.00 37.13 -6.81
C ALA A 234 35.09 38.67 -6.86
N ARG A 235 34.01 39.38 -6.51
CA ARG A 235 33.96 40.85 -6.49
C ARG A 235 34.55 41.47 -5.22
N TYR A 236 34.71 40.69 -4.14
CA TYR A 236 35.38 41.14 -2.91
C TYR A 236 36.89 40.96 -2.93
N HIS A 237 37.43 40.07 -3.76
CA HIS A 237 38.88 39.83 -3.84
C HIS A 237 39.63 40.73 -4.83
N SER A 238 38.95 41.47 -5.72
CA SER A 238 39.64 42.37 -6.67
C SER A 238 39.75 43.83 -6.21
N THR A 239 39.29 44.17 -5.00
CA THR A 239 39.34 45.53 -4.43
C THR A 239 40.31 45.66 -3.26
N ALA A 240 41.00 44.59 -2.85
CA ALA A 240 41.95 44.61 -1.72
C ALA A 240 43.44 44.75 -2.12
N THR A 241 43.77 45.00 -3.39
CA THR A 241 45.15 45.17 -3.87
C THR A 241 45.44 46.55 -4.47
N ARG A 242 44.77 47.59 -3.99
CA ARG A 242 45.09 48.98 -4.38
C ARG A 242 44.99 49.96 -3.22
N SER A 243 45.79 49.75 -2.17
CA SER A 243 46.16 50.84 -1.27
C SER A 243 47.48 50.55 -0.56
N ARG A 244 48.50 51.30 -0.97
CA ARG A 244 49.80 51.58 -0.33
C ARG A 244 50.81 50.44 -0.23
#